data_AF-A0A9W7DLS4-F1
#
_entry.id   AF-A0A9W7DLS4-F1
#
_cell.length_a   1.000
_cell.length_b   1.000
_cell.length_c   1.000
_cell.angle_alpha   90.00
_cell.angle_beta   90.00
_cell.angle_gamma   90.00
#
_symmetry.space_group_name_H-M   'P 1'
#
loop_
_entity.id
_entity.type
_entity.pdbx_description
1 polymer ?
#
loop_
_entity_poly.entity_id
_entity_poly.type
_entity_poly.pdbx_seq_one_letter_code
_entity_poly.pdbx_strand_id
1 'polypeptide(L)'
;MYFVQNVFGMVGTLIGAAGPPGVEMSFGISKEWSFCIVGLFFGGWFVCTQMNLVWSLKERPESQKQKPVPLVASMNRAFRNGPFATLLFASFLDSVGWFAVAATMPFYLKYVVRPSASTDTDDEVWLAIGLTAFFVTAIVATPFWLWCCRRFGKRNTWLGFNFMNGITNSLFVFVGEGDIWPAMLVTCLNGAPLGARFLNDSTLADTIDYDEFMTGERREAQFTMFISFVPKVVSIPTQALPIALIAAAGFVESVDGVAQEQPAAVRNVISVIYIAFPVVMNAFSFYVKYYYPITNEGMNRAISDGIALHACGLPAEDPITKKIVPPVGNMSTEERDKGDLLDHFSLNDLKTLSQSANTDFLFHQLTKRRWLGLFLFVCCISGVVGTFNLLESNALNFVPSMFQIGIGLCMMYILIVTLRISAADSLRKEGVEVEFVRKWRNSIGDLETKKKTLPDAKVIVKKLRQRIGRIKAGHVLLELVAPPTLDELVAEDLL
;
A
#
# COMPACT_ATOMS: atom_id res chain seq x y z
N MET A 1 0.52 10.81 -17.08
CA MET A 1 -0.71 11.08 -16.32
C MET A 1 -0.47 11.13 -14.82
N TYR A 2 -0.05 10.05 -14.15
CA TYR A 2 0.15 10.01 -12.69
C TYR A 2 1.10 11.09 -12.12
N PHE A 3 2.14 11.47 -12.86
CA PHE A 3 3.00 12.61 -12.50
C PHE A 3 2.21 13.90 -12.28
N VAL A 4 1.32 14.24 -13.22
CA VAL A 4 0.54 15.48 -13.20
C VAL A 4 -0.46 15.43 -12.04
N GLN A 5 -1.15 14.30 -11.87
CA GLN A 5 -2.07 14.09 -10.76
C GLN A 5 -1.39 14.27 -9.39
N ASN A 6 -0.17 13.75 -9.24
CA ASN A 6 0.59 13.87 -7.99
C ASN A 6 0.94 15.33 -7.67
N VAL A 7 1.40 16.09 -8.68
CA VAL A 7 1.73 17.52 -8.50
C VAL A 7 0.50 18.34 -8.13
N PHE A 8 -0.61 18.18 -8.86
CA PHE A 8 -1.86 18.89 -8.54
C PHE A 8 -2.42 18.50 -7.16
N GLY A 9 -2.28 17.23 -6.76
CA GLY A 9 -2.67 16.77 -5.43
C GLY A 9 -1.89 17.49 -4.32
N MET A 10 -0.56 17.59 -4.46
CA MET A 10 0.29 18.31 -3.49
C MET A 10 0.00 19.81 -3.45
N VAL A 11 -0.24 20.44 -4.60
CA VAL A 11 -0.64 21.86 -4.68
C VAL A 11 -1.98 22.06 -3.98
N GLY A 12 -2.95 21.17 -4.18
CA GLY A 12 -4.23 21.20 -3.48
C GLY A 12 -4.07 21.10 -1.96
N THR A 13 -3.20 20.20 -1.48
CA THR A 13 -2.91 20.09 -0.03
C THR A 13 -2.26 21.35 0.53
N LEU A 14 -1.31 21.96 -0.19
CA LEU A 14 -0.69 23.22 0.21
C LEU A 14 -1.71 24.36 0.31
N ILE A 15 -2.58 24.51 -0.70
CA ILE A 15 -3.62 25.53 -0.69
C ILE A 15 -4.63 25.27 0.44
N GLY A 16 -4.98 24.01 0.70
CA GLY A 16 -5.86 23.65 1.81
C GLY A 16 -5.26 23.99 3.19
N ALA A 17 -3.95 23.80 3.37
CA ALA A 17 -3.26 24.09 4.61
C ALA A 17 -2.98 25.60 4.81
N ALA A 18 -2.54 26.29 3.76
CA ALA A 18 -2.14 27.71 3.83
C ALA A 18 -3.29 28.69 3.52
N GLY A 19 -4.37 28.24 2.89
CA GLY A 19 -5.49 29.06 2.46
C GLY A 19 -6.20 29.78 3.61
N PRO A 20 -6.69 29.06 4.64
CA PRO A 20 -7.40 29.69 5.75
C PRO A 20 -6.54 30.72 6.52
N PRO A 21 -5.28 30.42 6.92
CA PRO A 21 -4.41 31.43 7.54
C PRO A 21 -4.11 32.62 6.63
N GLY A 22 -3.98 32.40 5.32
CA GLY A 22 -3.76 33.48 4.35
C GLY A 22 -4.96 34.42 4.22
N VAL A 23 -6.18 33.89 4.25
CA VAL A 23 -7.42 34.69 4.24
C VAL A 23 -7.58 35.46 5.53
N GLU A 24 -7.32 34.83 6.67
CA GLU A 24 -7.32 35.47 7.99
C GLU A 24 -6.39 36.68 8.00
N MET A 25 -5.14 36.51 7.57
CA MET A 25 -4.15 37.59 7.54
C MET A 25 -4.50 38.70 6.53
N SER A 26 -5.05 38.34 5.36
CA SER A 26 -5.32 39.31 4.29
C SER A 26 -6.56 40.15 4.53
N PHE A 27 -7.60 39.56 5.16
CA PHE A 27 -8.90 40.23 5.34
C PHE A 27 -9.18 40.59 6.80
N GLY A 28 -8.34 40.19 7.76
CA GLY A 28 -8.51 40.47 9.19
C GLY A 28 -9.78 39.83 9.77
N ILE A 29 -10.22 38.71 9.21
CA ILE A 29 -11.45 38.00 9.58
C ILE A 29 -11.11 36.91 10.59
N SER A 30 -12.03 36.57 11.51
CA SER A 30 -11.83 35.47 12.46
C SER A 30 -11.50 34.13 11.75
N LYS A 31 -10.78 33.27 12.47
CA LYS A 31 -10.34 31.95 11.99
C LYS A 31 -11.52 31.13 11.45
N GLU A 32 -12.64 31.08 12.17
CA GLU A 32 -13.83 30.29 11.80
C GLU A 32 -14.40 30.70 10.44
N TRP A 33 -14.51 32.01 10.21
CA TRP A 33 -15.03 32.56 8.96
C TRP A 33 -14.04 32.37 7.81
N SER A 34 -12.74 32.45 8.07
CA SER A 34 -11.70 32.16 7.07
C SER A 34 -11.78 30.70 6.58
N PHE A 35 -11.95 29.75 7.49
CA PHE A 35 -12.21 28.35 7.13
C PHE A 35 -13.54 28.17 6.37
N CYS A 36 -14.60 28.88 6.77
CA CYS A 36 -15.91 28.82 6.11
C CYS A 36 -15.85 29.31 4.65
N ILE A 37 -15.22 30.46 4.39
CA ILE A 37 -15.10 31.06 3.05
C ILE A 37 -14.29 30.15 2.12
N VAL A 38 -13.11 29.70 2.58
CA VAL A 38 -12.25 28.80 1.81
C VAL A 38 -12.97 27.47 1.53
N GLY A 39 -13.66 26.93 2.54
CA GLY A 39 -14.44 25.71 2.41
C GLY A 39 -15.59 25.82 1.40
N LEU A 40 -16.36 26.92 1.44
CA LEU A 40 -17.45 27.16 0.48
C LEU A 40 -16.92 27.28 -0.96
N PHE A 41 -15.81 27.99 -1.16
CA PHE A 41 -15.21 28.14 -2.48
C PHE A 41 -14.74 26.80 -3.07
N PHE A 42 -13.91 26.06 -2.34
CA PHE A 42 -13.40 24.77 -2.83
C PHE A 42 -14.48 23.68 -2.86
N GLY A 43 -15.47 23.74 -1.97
CA GLY A 43 -16.64 22.86 -1.99
C GLY A 43 -17.48 23.09 -3.25
N GLY A 44 -17.78 24.35 -3.58
CA GLY A 44 -18.48 24.70 -4.82
C GLY A 44 -17.71 24.27 -6.06
N TRP A 45 -16.41 24.57 -6.11
CA TRP A 45 -15.51 24.12 -7.19
C TRP A 45 -15.53 22.60 -7.35
N PHE A 46 -15.44 21.85 -6.26
CA PHE A 46 -15.49 20.39 -6.28
C PHE A 46 -16.81 19.88 -6.86
N VAL A 47 -17.95 20.41 -6.42
CA VAL A 47 -19.27 20.02 -6.96
C VAL A 47 -19.35 20.30 -8.46
N CYS A 48 -18.95 21.49 -8.91
CA CYS A 48 -18.97 21.85 -10.33
C CYS A 48 -18.10 20.91 -11.19
N THR A 49 -16.91 20.56 -10.72
CA THR A 49 -16.00 19.65 -11.46
C THR A 49 -16.52 18.22 -11.50
N GLN A 50 -17.09 17.70 -10.40
CA GLN A 50 -17.70 16.38 -10.37
C GLN A 50 -18.94 16.30 -11.28
N MET A 51 -19.80 17.33 -11.28
CA MET A 51 -20.95 17.39 -12.19
C MET A 51 -20.52 17.42 -13.67
N ASN A 52 -19.46 18.17 -13.99
CA ASN A 52 -18.89 18.17 -15.34
C ASN A 52 -18.41 16.77 -15.74
N LEU A 53 -17.73 16.04 -14.84
CA LEU A 53 -17.32 14.66 -15.12
C LEU A 53 -18.52 13.75 -15.43
N VAL A 54 -19.59 13.82 -14.64
CA VAL A 54 -20.81 13.02 -14.86
C VAL A 54 -21.47 13.33 -16.20
N TRP A 55 -21.45 14.60 -16.64
CA TRP A 55 -22.04 14.98 -17.92
C TRP A 55 -21.14 14.69 -19.13
N SER A 56 -19.82 14.77 -18.95
CA SER A 56 -18.84 14.66 -20.04
C SER A 56 -18.37 13.23 -20.29
N LEU A 57 -18.27 12.38 -19.26
CA LEU A 57 -17.86 10.98 -19.40
C LEU A 57 -19.07 10.05 -19.52
N LYS A 58 -19.26 9.48 -20.72
CA LYS A 58 -20.18 8.36 -20.95
C LYS A 58 -19.44 7.03 -20.80
N GLU A 59 -20.04 6.10 -20.06
CA GLU A 59 -19.49 4.75 -19.89
C GLU A 59 -19.45 3.97 -21.22
N ARG A 60 -18.45 3.09 -21.36
CA ARG A 60 -18.36 2.19 -22.51
C ARG A 60 -19.40 1.07 -22.38
N PRO A 61 -20.14 0.71 -23.45
CA PRO A 61 -21.16 -0.34 -23.40
C PRO A 61 -20.64 -1.72 -22.96
N GLU A 62 -19.37 -2.03 -23.24
CA GLU A 62 -18.74 -3.28 -22.83
C GLU A 62 -18.56 -3.40 -21.31
N SER A 63 -18.32 -2.27 -20.63
CA SER A 63 -18.17 -2.24 -19.17
C SER A 63 -19.49 -2.54 -18.45
N GLN A 64 -20.63 -2.27 -19.09
CA GLN A 64 -21.95 -2.50 -18.51
C GLN A 64 -22.38 -3.98 -18.54
N LYS A 65 -21.71 -4.80 -19.35
CA LYS A 65 -22.02 -6.24 -19.49
C LYS A 65 -21.30 -7.11 -18.45
N GLN A 66 -20.33 -6.56 -17.72
CA GLN A 66 -19.58 -7.32 -16.72
C GLN A 66 -20.39 -7.42 -15.42
N LYS A 67 -20.66 -8.65 -14.96
CA LYS A 67 -21.28 -8.85 -13.64
C LYS A 67 -20.30 -8.38 -12.54
N PRO A 68 -20.81 -7.78 -11.45
CA PRO A 68 -19.97 -7.44 -10.31
C PRO A 68 -19.40 -8.73 -9.70
N VAL A 69 -18.06 -8.83 -9.68
CA VAL A 69 -17.37 -9.96 -9.06
C VAL A 69 -17.55 -9.87 -7.53
N PRO A 70 -17.84 -10.98 -6.83
CA PRO A 70 -17.99 -10.98 -5.39
C PRO A 70 -16.73 -10.46 -4.67
N LEU A 71 -16.93 -9.69 -3.59
CA LEU A 71 -15.85 -9.00 -2.86
C LEU A 71 -14.75 -9.97 -2.36
N VAL A 72 -15.14 -11.08 -1.73
CA VAL A 72 -14.19 -12.04 -1.14
C VAL A 72 -13.42 -12.79 -2.22
N ALA A 73 -14.10 -13.17 -3.31
CA ALA A 73 -13.45 -13.78 -4.46
C ALA A 73 -12.41 -12.84 -5.07
N SER A 74 -12.78 -11.58 -5.28
CA SER A 74 -11.91 -10.51 -5.77
C SER A 74 -10.68 -10.32 -4.87
N MET A 75 -10.90 -10.33 -3.55
CA MET A 75 -9.83 -10.20 -2.55
C MET A 75 -8.84 -11.36 -2.64
N ASN A 76 -9.34 -12.60 -2.64
CA ASN A 76 -8.49 -13.79 -2.73
C ASN A 76 -7.73 -13.84 -4.05
N ARG A 77 -8.36 -13.47 -5.17
CA ARG A 77 -7.70 -13.32 -6.48
C ARG A 77 -6.57 -12.32 -6.42
N ALA A 78 -6.81 -11.15 -5.85
CA ALA A 78 -5.80 -10.11 -5.70
C ALA A 78 -4.61 -10.60 -4.86
N PHE A 79 -4.83 -11.30 -3.75
CA PHE A 79 -3.74 -11.87 -2.93
C PHE A 79 -2.99 -13.04 -3.59
N ARG A 80 -3.60 -13.72 -4.57
CA ARG A 80 -2.96 -14.76 -5.38
C ARG A 80 -2.05 -14.15 -6.45
N ASN A 81 -2.36 -12.95 -6.94
CA ASN A 81 -1.48 -12.20 -7.83
C ASN A 81 -0.20 -11.80 -7.06
N GLY A 82 0.91 -12.47 -7.39
CA GLY A 82 2.20 -12.29 -6.72
C GLY A 82 2.69 -10.84 -6.69
N PRO A 83 2.81 -10.16 -7.85
CA PRO A 83 3.15 -8.74 -7.89
C PRO A 83 2.22 -7.87 -7.03
N PHE A 84 0.90 -8.10 -7.07
CA PHE A 84 -0.04 -7.32 -6.27
C PHE A 84 0.12 -7.54 -4.77
N ALA A 85 0.30 -8.78 -4.33
CA ALA A 85 0.50 -9.09 -2.92
C ALA A 85 1.76 -8.40 -2.36
N THR A 86 2.86 -8.36 -3.14
CA THR A 86 4.07 -7.63 -2.78
C THR A 86 3.82 -6.12 -2.71
N LEU A 87 3.12 -5.55 -3.70
CA LEU A 87 2.77 -4.13 -3.73
C LEU A 87 1.86 -3.72 -2.56
N LEU A 88 0.85 -4.53 -2.25
CA LEU A 88 -0.11 -4.30 -1.18
C LEU A 88 0.59 -4.32 0.19
N PHE A 89 1.45 -5.31 0.44
CA PHE A 89 2.18 -5.41 1.70
C PHE A 89 3.23 -4.30 1.86
N ALA A 90 3.94 -3.94 0.78
CA ALA A 90 4.82 -2.78 0.80
C ALA A 90 4.05 -1.47 1.09
N SER A 91 2.89 -1.29 0.47
CA SER A 91 2.02 -0.11 0.70
C SER A 91 1.46 -0.07 2.12
N PHE A 92 1.20 -1.22 2.73
CA PHE A 92 0.82 -1.33 4.13
C PHE A 92 1.94 -0.81 5.04
N LEU A 93 3.18 -1.29 4.85
CA LEU A 93 4.33 -0.86 5.65
C LEU A 93 4.64 0.64 5.48
N ASP A 94 4.59 1.15 4.25
CA ASP A 94 4.76 2.58 3.98
C ASP A 94 3.68 3.41 4.69
N SER A 95 2.43 2.95 4.67
CA SER A 95 1.31 3.63 5.34
C SER A 95 1.50 3.66 6.85
N VAL A 96 1.96 2.55 7.45
CA VAL A 96 2.26 2.49 8.90
C VAL A 96 3.34 3.52 9.28
N GLY A 97 4.43 3.58 8.51
CA GLY A 97 5.48 4.59 8.75
C GLY A 97 4.94 6.01 8.62
N TRP A 98 4.20 6.29 7.54
CA TRP A 98 3.64 7.62 7.26
C TRP A 98 2.68 8.12 8.34
N PHE A 99 1.70 7.30 8.74
CA PHE A 99 0.71 7.71 9.73
C PHE A 99 1.33 7.87 11.13
N ALA A 100 2.37 7.10 11.47
CA ALA A 100 3.08 7.27 12.73
C ALA A 100 3.84 8.61 12.78
N VAL A 101 4.53 8.98 11.69
CA VAL A 101 5.17 10.30 11.55
C VAL A 101 4.12 11.40 11.65
N ALA A 102 3.03 11.30 10.89
CA ALA A 102 1.99 12.31 10.86
C ALA A 102 1.35 12.56 12.24
N ALA A 103 1.12 11.50 13.03
CA ALA A 103 0.57 11.63 14.38
C ALA A 103 1.56 12.26 15.39
N THR A 104 2.85 11.97 15.25
CA THR A 104 3.87 12.38 16.23
C THR A 104 4.60 13.66 15.85
N MET A 105 4.49 14.12 14.59
CA MET A 105 5.14 15.34 14.11
C MET A 105 4.83 16.58 14.97
N PRO A 106 3.57 16.88 15.36
CA PRO A 106 3.29 18.04 16.20
C PRO A 106 3.96 17.95 17.58
N PHE A 107 4.01 16.74 18.16
CA PHE A 107 4.66 16.48 19.45
C PHE A 107 6.18 16.60 19.36
N TYR A 108 6.78 16.10 18.27
CA TYR A 108 8.21 16.22 18.03
C TYR A 108 8.63 17.69 17.89
N LEU A 109 7.90 18.47 17.09
CA LEU A 109 8.19 19.90 16.95
C LEU A 109 8.00 20.64 18.29
N LYS A 110 6.86 20.46 18.95
CA LYS A 110 6.51 21.19 20.18
C LYS A 110 7.39 20.84 21.38
N TYR A 111 7.76 19.56 21.56
CA TYR A 111 8.42 19.10 22.78
C TYR A 111 9.89 18.71 22.64
N VAL A 112 10.38 18.44 21.42
CA VAL A 112 11.79 18.09 21.16
C VAL A 112 12.54 19.28 20.58
N VAL A 113 12.02 19.87 19.48
CA VAL A 113 12.68 21.02 18.83
C VAL A 113 12.46 22.31 19.61
N ARG A 114 11.24 22.52 20.15
CA ARG A 114 10.83 23.70 20.92
C ARG A 114 11.21 25.03 20.24
N PRO A 115 10.67 25.33 19.04
CA PRO A 115 11.00 26.55 18.31
C PRO A 115 10.75 27.83 19.12
N SER A 116 9.66 27.87 19.88
CA SER A 116 9.28 28.96 20.79
C SER A 116 10.32 29.27 21.88
N ALA A 117 11.20 28.34 22.23
CA ALA A 117 12.30 28.60 23.18
C ALA A 117 13.42 29.46 22.58
N SER A 118 13.49 29.56 21.25
CA SER A 118 14.54 30.27 20.51
C SER A 118 14.04 31.42 19.65
N THR A 119 12.72 31.50 19.41
CA THR A 119 12.07 32.53 18.59
C THR A 119 10.74 32.96 19.21
N ASP A 120 10.38 34.24 19.14
CA ASP A 120 9.09 34.79 19.62
C ASP A 120 7.89 34.38 18.73
N THR A 121 8.02 33.30 17.97
CA THR A 121 7.02 32.84 17.00
C THR A 121 6.36 31.57 17.50
N ASP A 122 5.02 31.50 17.39
CA ASP A 122 4.24 30.36 17.84
C ASP A 122 4.65 29.05 17.15
N ASP A 123 4.64 27.95 17.90
CA ASP A 123 5.00 26.62 17.41
C ASP A 123 4.08 26.17 16.24
N GLU A 124 2.82 26.62 16.22
CA GLU A 124 1.88 26.34 15.12
C GLU A 124 2.31 26.96 13.79
N VAL A 125 2.90 28.16 13.83
CA VAL A 125 3.41 28.84 12.63
C VAL A 125 4.62 28.10 12.09
N TRP A 126 5.52 27.64 12.96
CA TRP A 126 6.66 26.81 12.56
C TRP A 126 6.22 25.46 11.98
N LEU A 127 5.17 24.85 12.53
CA LEU A 127 4.59 23.62 11.96
C LEU A 127 4.07 23.86 10.53
N ALA A 128 3.36 24.97 10.31
CA ALA A 128 2.84 25.34 9.00
C ALA A 128 3.96 25.64 7.99
N ILE A 129 5.02 26.34 8.41
CA ILE A 129 6.20 26.60 7.58
C ILE A 129 6.91 25.29 7.22
N GLY A 130 7.12 24.39 8.19
CA GLY A 130 7.72 23.08 7.99
C GLY A 130 6.94 22.22 6.99
N LEU A 131 5.62 22.12 7.16
CA LEU A 131 4.74 21.40 6.24
C LEU A 131 4.77 22.01 4.83
N THR A 132 4.78 23.34 4.74
CA THR A 132 4.87 24.05 3.46
C THR A 132 6.18 23.71 2.75
N ALA A 133 7.31 23.81 3.46
CA ALA A 133 8.63 23.48 2.93
C ALA A 133 8.74 22.01 2.51
N PHE A 134 8.15 21.10 3.27
CA PHE A 134 8.06 19.67 2.95
C PHE A 134 7.35 19.43 1.60
N PHE A 135 6.15 19.99 1.42
CA PHE A 135 5.38 19.81 0.17
C PHE A 135 5.98 20.57 -1.02
N VAL A 136 6.52 21.77 -0.80
CA VAL A 136 7.23 22.51 -1.87
C VAL A 136 8.43 21.69 -2.36
N THR A 137 9.21 21.11 -1.44
CA THR A 137 10.34 20.27 -1.82
C THR A 137 9.88 19.00 -2.54
N ALA A 138 8.75 18.39 -2.12
CA ALA A 138 8.17 17.26 -2.83
C ALA A 138 7.79 17.60 -4.28
N ILE A 139 7.18 18.76 -4.52
CA ILE A 139 6.81 19.23 -5.87
C ILE A 139 8.07 19.44 -6.72
N VAL A 140 9.07 20.16 -6.18
CA VAL A 140 10.34 20.44 -6.87
C VAL A 140 11.13 19.16 -7.15
N ALA A 141 11.08 18.16 -6.25
CA ALA A 141 11.75 16.88 -6.43
C ALA A 141 11.04 15.94 -7.41
N THR A 142 9.75 16.17 -7.72
CA THR A 142 8.97 15.31 -8.63
C THR A 142 9.62 15.18 -10.04
N PRO A 143 10.05 16.26 -10.74
CA PRO A 143 10.74 16.13 -12.03
C PRO A 143 12.08 15.39 -11.93
N PHE A 144 12.80 15.53 -10.82
CA PHE A 144 14.03 14.76 -10.56
C PHE A 144 13.73 13.26 -10.50
N TRP A 145 12.67 12.86 -9.79
CA TRP A 145 12.25 11.45 -9.74
C TRP A 145 11.75 10.92 -11.07
N LEU A 146 11.10 11.76 -11.89
CA LEU A 146 10.73 11.38 -13.25
C LEU A 146 11.97 11.12 -14.12
N TRP A 147 13.01 11.94 -14.00
CA TRP A 147 14.29 11.72 -14.67
C TRP A 147 14.95 10.41 -14.20
N CYS A 148 14.99 10.15 -12.89
CA CYS A 148 15.49 8.89 -12.32
C CYS A 148 14.72 7.68 -12.87
N CYS A 149 13.39 7.77 -12.94
CA CYS A 149 12.54 6.71 -13.48
C CYS A 149 12.87 6.36 -14.93
N ARG A 150 13.15 7.38 -15.76
CA ARG A 150 13.55 7.20 -17.17
C ARG A 150 14.95 6.60 -17.30
N ARG A 151 15.88 6.94 -16.40
CA ARG A 151 17.29 6.54 -16.49
C ARG A 151 17.59 5.16 -15.88
N PHE A 152 16.98 4.87 -14.73
CA PHE A 152 17.27 3.69 -13.91
C PHE A 152 16.13 2.66 -13.90
N GLY A 153 14.98 3.01 -14.49
CA GLY A 153 13.78 2.17 -14.51
C GLY A 153 12.89 2.38 -13.27
N LYS A 154 11.64 1.95 -13.40
CA LYS A 154 10.58 2.15 -12.39
C LYS A 154 10.93 1.49 -11.04
N ARG A 155 11.30 0.20 -11.04
CA ARG A 155 11.61 -0.55 -9.81
C ARG A 155 12.80 0.02 -9.04
N ASN A 156 13.91 0.32 -9.71
CA ASN A 156 15.09 0.85 -9.03
C ASN A 156 14.82 2.25 -8.46
N THR A 157 14.04 3.07 -9.16
CA THR A 157 13.60 4.38 -8.65
C THR A 157 12.64 4.22 -7.47
N TRP A 158 11.76 3.22 -7.51
CA TRP A 158 10.86 2.86 -6.42
C TRP A 158 11.60 2.37 -5.17
N LEU A 159 12.74 1.70 -5.34
CA LEU A 159 13.64 1.37 -4.23
C LEU A 159 14.41 2.60 -3.74
N GLY A 160 14.90 3.42 -4.66
CA GLY A 160 15.67 4.63 -4.37
C GLY A 160 14.91 5.65 -3.54
N PHE A 161 13.62 5.91 -3.85
CA PHE A 161 12.84 6.85 -3.03
C PHE A 161 12.57 6.31 -1.62
N ASN A 162 12.32 5.00 -1.47
CA ASN A 162 12.06 4.41 -0.17
C ASN A 162 13.33 4.39 0.70
N PHE A 163 14.48 4.13 0.09
CA PHE A 163 15.78 4.25 0.73
C PHE A 163 16.07 5.70 1.15
N MET A 164 15.83 6.66 0.26
CA MET A 164 16.01 8.08 0.60
C MET A 164 15.08 8.51 1.74
N ASN A 165 13.83 8.04 1.76
CA ASN A 165 12.89 8.26 2.86
C ASN A 165 13.43 7.76 4.21
N GLY A 166 14.02 6.55 4.23
CA GLY A 166 14.64 6.01 5.44
C GLY A 166 15.82 6.87 5.91
N ILE A 167 16.71 7.29 4.99
CA ILE A 167 17.86 8.13 5.33
C ILE A 167 17.40 9.48 5.86
N THR A 168 16.54 10.17 5.13
CA THR A 168 16.08 11.52 5.49
C THR A 168 15.30 11.52 6.80
N ASN A 169 14.56 10.45 7.11
CA ASN A 169 13.91 10.32 8.42
C ASN A 169 14.92 10.10 9.54
N SER A 170 16.01 9.37 9.29
CA SER A 170 17.08 9.13 10.27
C SER A 170 17.85 10.41 10.63
N LEU A 171 17.91 11.39 9.72
CA LEU A 171 18.60 12.66 9.96
C LEU A 171 17.99 13.51 11.08
N PHE A 172 16.71 13.28 11.43
CA PHE A 172 16.07 13.95 12.56
C PHE A 172 16.72 13.59 13.91
N VAL A 173 17.56 12.55 14.00
CA VAL A 173 18.34 12.25 15.22
C VAL A 173 19.30 13.38 15.57
N PHE A 174 19.78 14.14 14.58
CA PHE A 174 20.74 15.23 14.79
C PHE A 174 20.09 16.57 15.16
N VAL A 175 18.76 16.62 15.24
CA VAL A 175 18.02 17.85 15.55
C VAL A 175 17.76 17.89 17.06
N GLY A 176 18.35 18.88 17.73
CA GLY A 176 18.19 19.12 19.16
C GLY A 176 17.20 20.25 19.49
N GLU A 177 17.19 20.62 20.77
CA GLU A 177 16.41 21.74 21.30
C GLU A 177 16.97 23.07 20.77
N GLY A 178 16.10 23.91 20.18
CA GLY A 178 16.48 25.20 19.58
C GLY A 178 17.04 25.10 18.14
N ASP A 179 17.24 23.90 17.59
CA ASP A 179 17.83 23.69 16.26
C ASP A 179 16.80 23.85 15.12
N ILE A 180 16.17 25.02 15.01
CA ILE A 180 15.12 25.28 14.01
C ILE A 180 15.66 25.13 12.57
N TRP A 181 16.80 25.73 12.25
CA TRP A 181 17.34 25.71 10.88
C TRP A 181 17.77 24.30 10.43
N PRO A 182 18.47 23.50 11.26
CA PRO A 182 18.68 22.08 10.98
C PRO A 182 17.37 21.31 10.83
N ALA A 183 16.37 21.53 11.69
CA ALA A 183 15.07 20.88 11.59
C ALA A 183 14.39 21.19 10.24
N MET A 184 14.44 22.44 9.80
CA MET A 184 13.89 22.88 8.52
C MET A 184 14.62 22.26 7.32
N LEU A 185 15.96 22.21 7.37
CA LEU A 185 16.76 21.57 6.32
C LEU A 185 16.41 20.07 6.21
N VAL A 186 16.35 19.36 7.34
CA VAL A 186 15.99 17.94 7.37
C VAL A 186 14.55 17.73 6.88
N THR A 187 13.63 18.62 7.24
CA THR A 187 12.24 18.60 6.76
C THR A 187 12.14 18.75 5.24
N CYS A 188 12.91 19.69 4.65
CA CYS A 188 13.01 19.83 3.20
C CYS A 188 13.54 18.54 2.56
N LEU A 189 14.65 17.99 3.09
CA LEU A 189 15.23 16.74 2.58
C LEU A 189 14.23 15.58 2.67
N ASN A 190 13.46 15.49 3.76
CA ASN A 190 12.43 14.48 3.97
C ASN A 190 11.24 14.63 3.00
N GLY A 191 10.95 15.85 2.53
CA GLY A 191 9.96 16.11 1.49
C GLY A 191 10.35 15.57 0.11
N ALA A 192 11.65 15.49 -0.22
CA ALA A 192 12.09 15.08 -1.54
C ALA A 192 11.60 13.67 -1.96
N PRO A 193 11.68 12.61 -1.13
CA PRO A 193 11.09 11.29 -1.42
C PRO A 193 9.61 11.29 -1.81
N LEU A 194 8.81 12.19 -1.23
CA LEU A 194 7.36 12.24 -1.50
C LEU A 194 7.07 12.58 -2.97
N GLY A 195 7.96 13.31 -3.65
CA GLY A 195 7.85 13.59 -5.08
C GLY A 195 7.78 12.33 -5.97
N ALA A 196 8.25 11.18 -5.49
CA ALA A 196 8.21 9.89 -6.19
C ALA A 196 6.89 9.12 -6.02
N ARG A 197 5.90 9.66 -5.27
CA ARG A 197 4.64 8.99 -4.92
C ARG A 197 3.90 8.41 -6.12
N PHE A 198 3.98 9.06 -7.29
CA PHE A 198 3.39 8.62 -8.56
C PHE A 198 3.84 7.22 -9.01
N LEU A 199 4.99 6.72 -8.53
CA LEU A 199 5.48 5.38 -8.82
C LEU A 199 4.57 4.29 -8.25
N ASN A 200 3.86 4.55 -7.14
CA ASN A 200 2.96 3.56 -6.56
C ASN A 200 1.78 3.30 -7.49
N ASP A 201 1.14 4.36 -8.00
CA ASP A 201 0.03 4.25 -8.95
C ASP A 201 0.49 3.66 -10.28
N SER A 202 1.69 4.05 -10.73
CA SER A 202 2.26 3.51 -11.96
C SER A 202 2.67 2.04 -11.84
N THR A 203 3.09 1.56 -10.67
CA THR A 203 3.41 0.14 -10.42
C THR A 203 2.14 -0.69 -10.22
N LEU A 204 1.09 -0.07 -9.66
CA LEU A 204 -0.24 -0.66 -9.60
C LEU A 204 -0.79 -0.94 -11.00
N ALA A 205 -0.68 0.02 -11.92
CA ALA A 205 -1.09 -0.16 -13.31
C ALA A 205 -0.38 -1.36 -13.97
N ASP A 206 0.95 -1.46 -13.84
CA ASP A 206 1.72 -2.60 -14.37
C ASP A 206 1.24 -3.95 -13.79
N THR A 207 0.82 -3.95 -12.53
CA THR A 207 0.32 -5.14 -11.84
C THR A 207 -1.08 -5.54 -12.33
N ILE A 208 -1.92 -4.55 -12.66
CA ILE A 208 -3.25 -4.77 -13.23
C ILE A 208 -3.11 -5.32 -14.65
N ASP A 209 -2.20 -4.77 -15.45
CA ASP A 209 -1.93 -5.28 -16.80
C ASP A 209 -1.39 -6.72 -16.74
N TYR A 210 -0.55 -7.05 -15.74
CA TYR A 210 -0.13 -8.44 -15.52
C TYR A 210 -1.30 -9.37 -15.14
N ASP A 211 -2.28 -8.89 -14.35
CA ASP A 211 -3.48 -9.68 -14.03
C ASP A 211 -4.34 -9.91 -15.28
N GLU A 212 -4.50 -8.90 -16.12
CA GLU A 212 -5.22 -8.98 -17.39
C GLU A 212 -4.55 -9.98 -18.33
N PHE A 213 -3.21 -9.96 -18.42
CA PHE A 213 -2.45 -10.96 -19.18
C PHE A 213 -2.67 -12.40 -18.68
N MET A 214 -2.76 -12.60 -17.36
CA MET A 214 -2.92 -13.95 -16.80
C MET A 214 -4.36 -14.46 -16.80
N THR A 215 -5.34 -13.56 -16.77
CA THR A 215 -6.75 -13.90 -16.55
C THR A 215 -7.68 -13.52 -17.71
N GLY A 216 -7.20 -12.75 -18.68
CA GLY A 216 -8.00 -12.20 -19.78
C GLY A 216 -9.02 -11.14 -19.35
N GLU A 217 -9.08 -10.79 -18.06
CA GLU A 217 -10.07 -9.85 -17.52
C GLU A 217 -9.40 -8.62 -16.93
N ARG A 218 -9.86 -7.44 -17.37
CA ARG A 218 -9.37 -6.17 -16.83
C ARG A 218 -10.07 -5.84 -15.51
N ARG A 219 -9.44 -6.20 -14.39
CA ARG A 219 -9.98 -6.03 -13.02
C ARG A 219 -9.50 -4.77 -12.28
N GLU A 220 -9.35 -3.68 -13.02
CA GLU A 220 -8.74 -2.42 -12.54
C GLU A 220 -9.40 -1.84 -11.28
N ALA A 221 -10.74 -1.86 -11.23
CA ALA A 221 -11.50 -1.35 -10.08
C ALA A 221 -11.23 -2.13 -8.79
N GLN A 222 -11.05 -3.44 -8.87
CA GLN A 222 -10.83 -4.30 -7.70
C GLN A 222 -9.48 -4.02 -7.07
N PHE A 223 -8.41 -4.03 -7.86
CA PHE A 223 -7.05 -3.74 -7.39
C PHE A 223 -6.93 -2.33 -6.82
N THR A 224 -7.53 -1.34 -7.48
CA THR A 224 -7.55 0.06 -7.02
C THR A 224 -8.33 0.21 -5.71
N MET A 225 -9.44 -0.51 -5.54
CA MET A 225 -10.20 -0.52 -4.29
C MET A 225 -9.38 -1.12 -3.14
N PHE A 226 -8.74 -2.28 -3.35
CA PHE A 226 -7.96 -2.94 -2.29
C PHE A 226 -6.75 -2.10 -1.85
N ILE A 227 -5.99 -1.53 -2.79
CA ILE A 227 -4.83 -0.71 -2.44
C ILE A 227 -5.25 0.58 -1.71
N SER A 228 -6.38 1.18 -2.09
CA SER A 228 -6.92 2.39 -1.45
C SER A 228 -7.56 2.11 -0.08
N PHE A 229 -7.89 0.86 0.22
CA PHE A 229 -8.44 0.45 1.50
C PHE A 229 -7.36 0.32 2.58
N VAL A 230 -6.14 -0.08 2.20
CA VAL A 230 -4.99 -0.23 3.12
C VAL A 230 -4.79 0.97 4.05
N PRO A 231 -4.63 2.22 3.57
CA PRO A 231 -4.39 3.35 4.45
C PRO A 231 -5.56 3.61 5.42
N LYS A 232 -6.80 3.27 5.04
CA LYS A 232 -7.98 3.46 5.90
C LYS A 232 -8.01 2.51 7.09
N VAL A 233 -7.53 1.28 6.90
CA VAL A 233 -7.44 0.28 7.98
C VAL A 233 -6.26 0.59 8.91
N VAL A 234 -5.15 1.05 8.33
CA VAL A 234 -3.91 1.28 9.06
C VAL A 234 -3.94 2.59 9.86
N SER A 235 -4.60 3.63 9.35
CA SER A 235 -4.50 4.98 9.92
C SER A 235 -4.92 5.07 11.39
N ILE A 236 -6.01 4.42 11.80
CA ILE A 236 -6.54 4.51 13.16
C ILE A 236 -5.57 3.90 14.19
N PRO A 237 -5.21 2.60 14.11
CA PRO A 237 -4.33 2.00 15.10
C PRO A 237 -2.94 2.66 15.11
N THR A 238 -2.43 3.03 13.93
CA THR A 238 -1.10 3.64 13.82
C THR A 238 -1.04 5.07 14.33
N GLN A 239 -2.14 5.83 14.33
CA GLN A 239 -2.17 7.16 14.96
C GLN A 239 -2.45 7.07 16.47
N ALA A 240 -3.33 6.14 16.89
CA ALA A 240 -3.72 6.00 18.29
C ALA A 240 -2.59 5.43 19.17
N LEU A 241 -1.87 4.40 18.69
CA LEU A 241 -0.82 3.72 19.47
C LEU A 241 0.33 4.65 19.89
N PRO A 242 0.90 5.49 18.99
CA PRO A 242 1.91 6.47 19.39
C PRO A 242 1.47 7.41 20.50
N ILE A 243 0.27 7.98 20.40
CA ILE A 243 -0.26 8.92 21.38
C ILE A 243 -0.45 8.23 22.73
N ALA A 244 -0.98 7.00 22.72
CA ALA A 244 -1.11 6.16 23.90
C ALA A 244 0.26 5.84 24.56
N LEU A 245 1.28 5.54 23.77
CA LEU A 245 2.63 5.29 24.27
C LEU A 245 3.28 6.54 24.88
N ILE A 246 3.03 7.71 24.28
CA ILE A 246 3.46 9.01 24.82
C ILE A 246 2.78 9.27 26.16
N ALA A 247 1.47 9.06 26.26
CA ALA A 247 0.72 9.21 27.51
C ALA A 247 1.22 8.26 28.60
N ALA A 248 1.40 6.98 28.27
CA ALA A 248 1.92 5.96 29.19
C ALA A 248 3.35 6.24 29.65
N ALA A 249 4.14 6.99 28.89
CA ALA A 249 5.48 7.44 29.28
C ALA A 249 5.46 8.57 30.33
N GLY A 250 4.28 9.05 30.72
CA GLY A 250 4.11 10.13 31.70
C GLY A 250 4.06 11.51 31.07
N PHE A 251 3.36 11.65 29.94
CA PHE A 251 3.15 12.94 29.28
C PHE A 251 2.48 13.94 30.23
N VAL A 252 3.04 15.15 30.32
CA VAL A 252 2.50 16.23 31.14
C VAL A 252 1.68 17.16 30.25
N GLU A 253 0.39 17.31 30.55
CA GLU A 253 -0.50 18.17 29.77
C GLU A 253 -0.13 19.65 29.87
N SER A 254 -0.47 20.42 28.84
CA SER A 254 -0.31 21.88 28.87
C SER A 254 -1.30 22.50 29.85
N VAL A 255 -0.81 23.38 30.72
CA VAL A 255 -1.64 24.18 31.64
C VAL A 255 -1.92 25.53 31.00
N ASP A 256 -3.19 25.92 30.89
CA ASP A 256 -3.63 27.19 30.27
C ASP A 256 -3.08 27.42 28.84
N GLY A 257 -2.93 26.34 28.06
CA GLY A 257 -2.39 26.39 26.69
C GLY A 257 -0.86 26.48 26.61
N VAL A 258 -0.18 26.65 27.76
CA VAL A 258 1.29 26.74 27.83
C VAL A 258 1.90 25.34 27.92
N ALA A 259 2.80 25.04 26.98
CA ALA A 259 3.54 23.79 26.96
C ALA A 259 4.41 23.64 28.22
N GLN A 260 4.26 22.51 28.92
CA GLN A 260 5.08 22.22 30.09
C GLN A 260 6.33 21.42 29.70
N GLU A 261 7.39 21.54 30.52
CA GLU A 261 8.60 20.75 30.36
C GLU A 261 8.28 19.25 30.46
N GLN A 262 8.63 18.50 29.41
CA GLN A 262 8.41 17.07 29.36
C GLN A 262 9.59 16.28 29.95
N PRO A 263 9.33 15.20 30.70
CA PRO A 263 10.36 14.27 31.14
C PRO A 263 11.21 13.75 29.97
N ALA A 264 12.50 13.46 30.23
CA ALA A 264 13.39 12.89 29.21
C ALA A 264 12.85 11.58 28.62
N ALA A 265 12.16 10.76 29.42
CA ALA A 265 11.52 9.53 28.96
C ALA A 265 10.47 9.80 27.86
N VAL A 266 9.64 10.84 28.02
CA VAL A 266 8.61 11.23 27.04
C VAL A 266 9.26 11.73 25.76
N ARG A 267 10.27 12.61 25.85
CA ARG A 267 11.04 13.11 24.70
C ARG A 267 11.69 11.96 23.91
N ASN A 268 12.24 10.96 24.62
CA ASN A 268 12.82 9.78 24.01
C ASN A 268 11.77 8.92 23.29
N VAL A 269 10.59 8.71 23.89
CA VAL A 269 9.49 7.95 23.26
C VAL A 269 9.00 8.66 22.00
N ILE A 270 8.80 9.99 22.05
CA ILE A 270 8.45 10.80 20.88
C ILE A 270 9.51 10.63 19.78
N SER A 271 10.79 10.76 20.12
CA SER A 271 11.89 10.65 19.16
C SER A 271 12.01 9.25 18.55
N VAL A 272 11.83 8.19 19.35
CA VAL A 272 11.86 6.81 18.86
C VAL A 272 10.71 6.54 17.89
N ILE A 273 9.50 7.02 18.20
CA ILE A 273 8.34 6.79 17.33
C ILE A 273 8.39 7.67 16.08
N TYR A 274 8.88 8.90 16.18
CA TYR A 274 8.99 9.81 15.04
C TYR A 274 10.15 9.42 14.10
N ILE A 275 11.27 8.94 14.65
CA ILE A 275 12.50 8.71 13.89
C ILE A 275 12.74 7.22 13.63
N ALA A 276 12.91 6.42 14.68
CA ALA A 276 13.36 5.04 14.52
C ALA A 276 12.27 4.13 13.94
N PHE A 277 11.02 4.28 14.37
CA PHE A 277 9.93 3.42 13.93
C PHE A 277 9.67 3.50 12.40
N PRO A 278 9.56 4.69 11.76
CA PRO A 278 9.38 4.81 10.33
C PRO A 278 10.60 4.34 9.54
N VAL A 279 11.82 4.49 10.09
CA VAL A 279 13.05 3.96 9.47
C VAL A 279 13.01 2.44 9.39
N VAL A 280 12.58 1.78 10.47
CA VAL A 280 12.41 0.32 10.50
C VAL A 280 11.29 -0.12 9.54
N MET A 281 10.15 0.58 9.51
CA MET A 281 9.06 0.28 8.57
C MET A 281 9.48 0.47 7.12
N ASN A 282 10.21 1.55 6.80
CA ASN A 282 10.80 1.78 5.48
C ASN A 282 11.81 0.67 5.13
N ALA A 283 12.67 0.24 6.05
CA ALA A 283 13.62 -0.84 5.78
C ALA A 283 12.91 -2.16 5.45
N PHE A 284 11.84 -2.51 6.18
CA PHE A 284 11.01 -3.67 5.85
C PHE A 284 10.28 -3.49 4.53
N SER A 285 9.75 -2.29 4.25
CA SER A 285 9.11 -1.97 2.98
C SER A 285 10.10 -2.15 1.83
N PHE A 286 11.30 -1.56 1.92
CA PHE A 286 12.37 -1.73 0.96
C PHE A 286 12.69 -3.21 0.71
N TYR A 287 12.80 -4.02 1.78
CA TYR A 287 13.03 -5.46 1.65
C TYR A 287 11.93 -6.15 0.85
N VAL A 288 10.66 -5.84 1.11
CA VAL A 288 9.51 -6.40 0.37
C VAL A 288 9.53 -5.95 -1.09
N LYS A 289 9.73 -4.65 -1.34
CA LYS A 289 9.83 -4.04 -2.67
C LYS A 289 10.98 -4.61 -3.50
N TYR A 290 12.05 -5.02 -2.84
CA TYR A 290 13.18 -5.67 -3.51
C TYR A 290 12.78 -7.00 -4.15
N TYR A 291 11.81 -7.74 -3.61
CA TYR A 291 11.29 -8.96 -4.23
C TYR A 291 10.17 -8.72 -5.25
N TYR A 292 9.90 -7.46 -5.61
CA TYR A 292 8.91 -7.17 -6.64
C TYR A 292 9.36 -7.73 -8.00
N PRO A 293 8.54 -8.59 -8.64
CA PRO A 293 8.98 -9.43 -9.76
C PRO A 293 9.07 -8.68 -11.09
N ILE A 294 8.31 -7.59 -11.27
CA ILE A 294 8.31 -6.81 -12.51
C ILE A 294 9.42 -5.76 -12.40
N THR A 295 10.52 -6.00 -13.12
CA THR A 295 11.77 -5.24 -12.90
C THR A 295 12.13 -4.30 -14.04
N ASN A 296 11.83 -4.68 -15.28
CA ASN A 296 12.32 -4.01 -16.48
C ASN A 296 11.17 -3.57 -17.38
N GLU A 297 11.36 -2.46 -18.10
CA GLU A 297 10.38 -1.96 -19.07
C GLU A 297 10.10 -2.98 -20.19
N GLY A 298 11.11 -3.78 -20.57
CA GLY A 298 10.92 -4.88 -21.52
C GLY A 298 9.94 -5.95 -21.02
N MET A 299 9.86 -6.18 -19.71
CA MET A 299 8.83 -7.08 -19.15
C MET A 299 7.44 -6.48 -19.28
N ASN A 300 7.29 -5.17 -19.02
CA ASN A 300 6.01 -4.49 -19.19
C ASN A 300 5.54 -4.52 -20.65
N ARG A 301 6.46 -4.31 -21.61
CA ARG A 301 6.15 -4.44 -23.04
C ARG A 301 5.72 -5.87 -23.40
N ALA A 302 6.44 -6.88 -22.92
CA ALA A 302 6.06 -8.28 -23.13
C ALA A 302 4.67 -8.63 -22.55
N ILE A 303 4.28 -8.03 -21.42
CA ILE A 303 2.91 -8.17 -20.87
C ILE A 303 1.89 -7.56 -21.84
N SER A 304 2.11 -6.32 -22.30
CA SER A 304 1.21 -5.66 -23.26
C SER A 304 1.10 -6.40 -24.58
N ASP A 305 2.24 -6.88 -25.13
CA ASP A 305 2.28 -7.68 -26.35
C ASP A 305 1.56 -9.02 -26.13
N GLY A 306 1.72 -9.63 -24.95
CA GLY A 306 1.02 -10.85 -24.56
C GLY A 306 -0.50 -10.70 -24.50
N ILE A 307 -1.00 -9.57 -24.00
CA ILE A 307 -2.44 -9.24 -24.01
C ILE A 307 -2.94 -9.14 -25.46
N ALA A 308 -2.19 -8.49 -26.35
CA ALA A 308 -2.53 -8.40 -27.76
C ALA A 308 -2.55 -9.79 -28.44
N LEU A 309 -1.59 -10.66 -28.13
CA LEU A 309 -1.56 -12.05 -28.62
C LEU A 309 -2.76 -12.87 -28.13
N HIS A 310 -3.13 -12.73 -26.85
CA HIS A 310 -4.32 -13.39 -26.30
C HIS A 310 -5.60 -12.90 -26.97
N ALA A 311 -5.70 -11.62 -27.30
CA ALA A 311 -6.82 -11.06 -28.06
C ALA A 311 -6.93 -11.67 -29.48
N CYS A 312 -5.81 -12.10 -30.06
CA CYS A 312 -5.77 -12.85 -31.31
C CYS A 312 -5.97 -14.37 -31.14
N GLY A 313 -6.20 -14.86 -29.92
CA GLY A 313 -6.34 -16.29 -29.62
C GLY A 313 -5.02 -17.07 -29.67
N LEU A 314 -3.87 -16.38 -29.62
CA LEU A 314 -2.55 -17.00 -29.61
C LEU A 314 -2.02 -17.13 -28.18
N PRO A 315 -1.23 -18.18 -27.87
CA PRO A 315 -0.55 -18.28 -26.60
C PRO A 315 0.61 -17.28 -26.51
N ALA A 316 0.98 -16.88 -25.29
CA ALA A 316 2.04 -15.91 -25.06
C ALA A 316 2.92 -16.33 -23.87
N GLU A 317 4.21 -15.99 -23.90
CA GLU A 317 5.15 -16.32 -22.83
C GLU A 317 5.02 -15.35 -21.65
N ASP A 318 4.87 -15.87 -20.44
CA ASP A 318 4.89 -15.08 -19.21
C ASP A 318 6.31 -14.51 -18.96
N PRO A 319 6.49 -13.18 -18.93
CA PRO A 319 7.81 -12.59 -18.72
C PRO A 319 8.39 -12.84 -17.33
N ILE A 320 7.55 -13.15 -16.33
CA ILE A 320 7.96 -13.46 -14.95
C ILE A 320 8.35 -14.93 -14.83
N THR A 321 7.49 -15.86 -15.29
CA THR A 321 7.72 -17.30 -15.09
C THR A 321 8.35 -18.03 -16.28
N LYS A 322 8.47 -17.38 -17.45
CA LYS A 322 9.00 -17.94 -18.70
C LYS A 322 8.22 -19.14 -19.23
N LYS A 323 6.96 -19.27 -18.84
CA LYS A 323 6.05 -20.33 -19.28
C LYS A 323 5.06 -19.80 -20.30
N ILE A 324 4.69 -20.63 -21.25
CA ILE A 324 3.65 -20.31 -22.22
C ILE A 324 2.29 -20.33 -21.51
N VAL A 325 1.60 -19.20 -21.54
CA VAL A 325 0.22 -19.04 -21.06
C VAL A 325 -0.71 -19.23 -22.26
N PRO A 326 -1.66 -20.19 -22.19
CA PRO A 326 -2.64 -20.37 -23.26
C PRO A 326 -3.56 -19.14 -23.37
N PRO A 327 -4.13 -18.88 -24.56
CA PRO A 327 -5.07 -17.78 -24.74
C PRO A 327 -6.23 -17.92 -23.77
N VAL A 328 -6.46 -16.90 -22.94
CA VAL A 328 -7.54 -16.90 -21.94
C VAL A 328 -8.85 -16.50 -22.61
N GLY A 329 -9.39 -17.41 -23.41
CA GLY A 329 -10.67 -17.27 -24.09
C GLY A 329 -11.43 -18.58 -24.05
N ASN A 330 -12.68 -18.53 -23.57
CA ASN A 330 -13.71 -19.58 -23.62
C ASN A 330 -13.98 -20.42 -22.34
N MET A 331 -13.89 -19.86 -21.13
CA MET A 331 -14.73 -20.40 -20.05
C MET A 331 -16.18 -20.00 -20.28
N SER A 332 -17.12 -20.93 -20.15
CA SER A 332 -18.56 -20.61 -20.25
C SER A 332 -18.98 -19.71 -19.09
N THR A 333 -20.06 -18.92 -19.25
CA THR A 333 -20.55 -18.04 -18.17
C THR A 333 -20.88 -18.82 -16.89
N GLU A 334 -21.34 -20.06 -17.03
CA GLU A 334 -21.68 -20.94 -15.89
C GLU A 334 -20.43 -21.48 -15.18
N GLU A 335 -19.39 -21.86 -15.93
CA GLU A 335 -18.10 -22.25 -15.35
C GLU A 335 -17.45 -21.08 -14.59
N ARG A 336 -17.63 -19.86 -15.11
CA ARG A 336 -17.14 -18.63 -14.44
C ARG A 336 -17.89 -18.37 -13.15
N ASP A 337 -19.23 -18.40 -13.18
CA ASP A 337 -20.05 -18.16 -11.99
C ASP A 337 -19.72 -19.18 -10.87
N LYS A 338 -19.50 -20.46 -11.22
CA LYS A 338 -19.03 -21.49 -10.26
C LYS A 338 -17.60 -21.23 -9.78
N GLY A 339 -16.69 -20.79 -10.65
CA GLY A 339 -15.32 -20.41 -10.29
C GLY A 339 -15.25 -19.22 -9.32
N ASP A 340 -16.09 -18.20 -9.55
CA ASP A 340 -16.26 -17.04 -8.67
C ASP A 340 -16.73 -17.47 -7.27
N LEU A 341 -17.68 -18.41 -7.18
CA LEU A 341 -18.10 -18.98 -5.91
C LEU A 341 -16.96 -19.74 -5.21
N LEU A 342 -16.21 -20.57 -5.93
CA LEU A 342 -15.07 -21.32 -5.38
C LEU A 342 -13.96 -20.40 -4.86
N ASP A 343 -13.78 -19.23 -5.44
CA ASP A 343 -12.77 -18.26 -5.01
C ASP A 343 -13.06 -17.58 -3.66
N HIS A 344 -14.24 -17.80 -3.07
CA HIS A 344 -14.53 -17.42 -1.68
C HIS A 344 -13.79 -18.28 -0.66
N PHE A 345 -13.22 -19.42 -1.07
CA PHE A 345 -12.68 -20.42 -0.16
C PHE A 345 -11.15 -20.46 -0.21
N SER A 346 -10.55 -20.82 0.93
CA SER A 346 -9.10 -21.00 1.00
C SER A 346 -8.69 -22.29 0.28
N LEU A 347 -7.41 -22.44 -0.07
CA LEU A 347 -6.91 -23.68 -0.67
C LEU A 347 -7.17 -24.92 0.18
N ASN A 348 -7.15 -24.79 1.51
CA ASN A 348 -7.46 -25.89 2.41
C ASN A 348 -8.95 -26.29 2.31
N ASP A 349 -9.83 -25.30 2.25
CA ASP A 349 -11.27 -25.54 2.09
C ASP A 349 -11.56 -26.17 0.71
N LEU A 350 -10.90 -25.68 -0.36
CA LEU A 350 -10.97 -26.28 -1.70
C LEU A 350 -10.38 -27.69 -1.77
N LYS A 351 -9.34 -27.98 -0.98
CA LYS A 351 -8.78 -29.34 -0.86
C LYS A 351 -9.82 -30.29 -0.28
N THR A 352 -10.53 -29.90 0.78
CA THR A 352 -11.61 -30.70 1.36
C THR A 352 -12.75 -30.90 0.36
N LEU A 353 -13.20 -29.84 -0.33
CA LEU A 353 -14.24 -29.93 -1.36
C LEU A 353 -13.83 -30.86 -2.52
N SER A 354 -12.57 -30.83 -2.94
CA SER A 354 -12.04 -31.68 -4.02
C SER A 354 -11.90 -33.17 -3.67
N GLN A 355 -12.12 -33.54 -2.40
CA GLN A 355 -12.06 -34.92 -1.93
C GLN A 355 -13.45 -35.53 -1.74
N SER A 356 -14.42 -34.75 -1.28
CA SER A 356 -15.74 -35.29 -0.89
C SER A 356 -16.94 -34.53 -1.44
N ALA A 357 -16.75 -33.40 -2.16
CA ALA A 357 -17.81 -32.45 -2.55
C ALA A 357 -18.76 -32.07 -1.40
N ASN A 358 -18.33 -32.21 -0.15
CA ASN A 358 -19.18 -32.01 1.01
C ASN A 358 -19.33 -30.52 1.34
N THR A 359 -20.28 -29.89 0.66
CA THR A 359 -20.65 -28.47 0.83
C THR A 359 -21.33 -28.21 2.18
N ASP A 360 -22.05 -29.20 2.73
CA ASP A 360 -22.69 -29.12 4.05
C ASP A 360 -21.68 -28.95 5.19
N PHE A 361 -20.58 -29.72 5.15
CA PHE A 361 -19.50 -29.63 6.13
C PHE A 361 -18.85 -28.23 6.11
N LEU A 362 -18.60 -27.70 4.92
CA LEU A 362 -18.01 -26.38 4.73
C LEU A 362 -18.93 -25.28 5.28
N PHE A 363 -20.23 -25.36 4.98
CA PHE A 363 -21.24 -24.44 5.50
C PHE A 363 -21.28 -24.46 7.03
N HIS A 364 -21.29 -25.64 7.66
CA HIS A 364 -21.27 -25.78 9.11
C HIS A 364 -19.97 -25.21 9.73
N GLN A 365 -18.83 -25.47 9.12
CA GLN A 365 -17.53 -24.96 9.58
C GLN A 365 -17.48 -23.42 9.55
N LEU A 366 -17.96 -22.80 8.47
CA LEU A 366 -18.01 -21.34 8.34
C LEU A 366 -19.02 -20.72 9.30
N THR A 367 -20.15 -21.38 9.53
CA THR A 367 -21.15 -20.95 10.52
C THR A 367 -20.57 -20.95 11.93
N LYS A 368 -19.78 -21.98 12.31
CA LYS A 368 -19.05 -22.00 13.59
C LYS A 368 -18.05 -20.84 13.70
N ARG A 369 -17.30 -20.54 12.63
CA ARG A 369 -16.37 -19.42 12.58
C ARG A 369 -17.07 -18.06 12.74
N ARG A 370 -18.28 -17.89 12.18
CA ARG A 370 -19.09 -16.68 12.36
C ARG A 370 -19.51 -16.50 13.81
N TRP A 371 -19.97 -17.57 14.47
CA TRP A 371 -20.33 -17.53 15.89
C TRP A 371 -19.15 -17.20 16.79
N LEU A 372 -17.97 -17.75 16.51
CA LEU A 372 -16.73 -17.35 17.21
C LEU A 372 -16.41 -15.86 17.02
N GLY A 373 -16.57 -15.34 15.80
CA GLY A 373 -16.41 -13.91 15.51
C GLY A 373 -17.40 -13.02 16.25
N LEU A 374 -18.68 -13.42 16.31
CA LEU A 374 -19.72 -12.72 17.07
C LEU A 374 -19.44 -12.74 18.58
N PHE A 375 -18.97 -13.86 19.12
CA PHE A 375 -18.55 -13.95 20.51
C PHE A 375 -17.42 -12.96 20.82
N LEU A 376 -16.36 -12.94 20.00
CA LEU A 376 -15.25 -12.00 20.15
C LEU A 376 -15.70 -10.54 20.01
N PHE A 377 -16.61 -10.25 19.08
CA PHE A 377 -17.18 -8.91 18.90
C PHE A 377 -17.89 -8.44 20.18
N VAL A 378 -18.73 -9.29 20.78
CA VAL A 378 -19.39 -8.99 22.05
C VAL A 378 -18.38 -8.85 23.18
N CYS A 379 -17.34 -9.69 23.24
CA CYS A 379 -16.25 -9.54 24.21
C CYS A 379 -15.53 -8.19 24.07
N CYS A 380 -15.27 -7.73 22.86
CA CYS A 380 -14.64 -6.42 22.64
C CYS A 380 -15.56 -5.27 23.07
N ILE A 381 -16.87 -5.33 22.77
CA ILE A 381 -17.84 -4.32 23.24
C ILE A 381 -17.90 -4.29 24.76
N SER A 382 -18.05 -5.46 25.40
CA SER A 382 -18.04 -5.57 26.86
C SER A 382 -16.70 -5.10 27.45
N GLY A 383 -15.59 -5.32 26.74
CA GLY A 383 -14.28 -4.80 27.09
C GLY A 383 -14.23 -3.27 27.11
N VAL A 384 -14.77 -2.60 26.07
CA VAL A 384 -14.87 -1.12 26.04
C VAL A 384 -15.69 -0.61 27.22
N VAL A 385 -16.89 -1.17 27.44
CA VAL A 385 -17.78 -0.73 28.54
C VAL A 385 -17.13 -0.97 29.90
N GLY A 386 -16.53 -2.14 30.11
CA GLY A 386 -15.89 -2.49 31.38
C GLY A 386 -14.59 -1.71 31.67
N THR A 387 -13.93 -1.19 30.63
CA THR A 387 -12.70 -0.40 30.76
C THR A 387 -12.93 1.09 30.57
N PHE A 388 -14.18 1.55 30.43
CA PHE A 388 -14.50 2.96 30.16
C PHE A 388 -13.88 3.92 31.19
N ASN A 389 -13.90 3.56 32.47
CA ASN A 389 -13.30 4.35 33.55
C ASN A 389 -11.77 4.46 33.46
N LEU A 390 -11.11 3.59 32.69
CA LEU A 390 -9.65 3.66 32.47
C LEU A 390 -9.25 4.73 31.46
N LEU A 391 -10.21 5.37 30.76
CA LEU A 391 -9.92 6.51 29.88
C LEU A 391 -9.25 7.67 30.62
N GLU A 392 -9.60 7.87 31.90
CA GLU A 392 -9.04 8.91 32.75
C GLU A 392 -7.70 8.48 33.41
N SER A 393 -7.25 7.24 33.19
CA SER A 393 -6.02 6.72 33.79
C SER A 393 -4.80 6.99 32.89
N ASN A 394 -3.77 7.65 33.44
CA ASN A 394 -2.53 7.95 32.73
C ASN A 394 -1.77 6.71 32.18
N ALA A 395 -1.95 5.54 32.80
CA ALA A 395 -1.22 4.32 32.41
C ALA A 395 -2.04 3.33 31.56
N LEU A 396 -3.38 3.34 31.68
CA LEU A 396 -4.26 2.33 31.09
C LEU A 396 -5.30 2.90 30.10
N ASN A 397 -5.21 4.19 29.75
CA ASN A 397 -6.08 4.83 28.76
C ASN A 397 -6.08 4.15 27.37
N PHE A 398 -5.02 3.41 27.03
CA PHE A 398 -4.90 2.70 25.77
C PHE A 398 -5.80 1.46 25.67
N VAL A 399 -6.21 0.88 26.81
CA VAL A 399 -6.94 -0.38 26.87
C VAL A 399 -8.33 -0.26 26.19
N PRO A 400 -9.17 0.74 26.50
CA PRO A 400 -10.42 0.98 25.78
C PRO A 400 -10.22 1.16 24.27
N SER A 401 -9.17 1.87 23.86
CA SER A 401 -8.85 2.09 22.44
C SER A 401 -8.49 0.79 21.72
N MET A 402 -7.78 -0.14 22.38
CA MET A 402 -7.48 -1.46 21.83
C MET A 402 -8.74 -2.30 21.63
N PHE A 403 -9.66 -2.28 22.59
CA PHE A 403 -10.95 -2.95 22.44
C PHE A 403 -11.78 -2.34 21.30
N GLN A 404 -11.77 -1.01 21.14
CA GLN A 404 -12.44 -0.32 20.03
C GLN A 404 -11.89 -0.75 18.66
N ILE A 405 -10.56 -0.86 18.53
CA ILE A 405 -9.94 -1.40 17.31
C ILE A 405 -10.38 -2.85 17.08
N GLY A 406 -10.44 -3.65 18.16
CA GLY A 406 -10.93 -5.03 18.14
C GLY A 406 -12.36 -5.17 17.62
N ILE A 407 -13.27 -4.25 17.98
CA ILE A 407 -14.65 -4.19 17.47
C ILE A 407 -14.65 -4.08 15.94
N GLY A 408 -13.86 -3.15 15.39
CA GLY A 408 -13.74 -2.95 13.95
C GLY A 408 -13.21 -4.19 13.21
N LEU A 409 -12.15 -4.80 13.74
CA LEU A 409 -11.57 -6.02 13.18
C LEU A 409 -12.56 -7.21 13.22
N CYS A 410 -13.27 -7.37 14.33
CA CYS A 410 -14.29 -8.41 14.47
C CYS A 410 -15.47 -8.19 13.52
N MET A 411 -15.94 -6.94 13.36
CA MET A 411 -17.01 -6.59 12.41
C MET A 411 -16.62 -6.93 10.98
N MET A 412 -15.40 -6.55 10.56
CA MET A 412 -14.87 -6.89 9.24
C MET A 412 -14.77 -8.41 9.04
N TYR A 413 -14.26 -9.13 10.05
CA TYR A 413 -14.16 -10.59 10.02
C TYR A 413 -15.53 -11.27 9.86
N ILE A 414 -16.54 -10.84 10.64
CA ILE A 414 -17.91 -11.35 10.57
C ILE A 414 -18.51 -11.12 9.17
N LEU A 415 -18.30 -9.93 8.59
CA LEU A 415 -18.80 -9.59 7.26
C LEU A 415 -18.19 -10.51 6.20
N ILE A 416 -16.86 -10.68 6.21
CA ILE A 416 -16.17 -11.58 5.28
C ILE A 416 -16.67 -13.02 5.43
N VAL A 417 -16.78 -13.53 6.66
CA VAL A 417 -17.28 -14.90 6.89
C VAL A 417 -18.74 -15.05 6.43
N THR A 418 -19.58 -14.02 6.61
CA THR A 418 -20.98 -14.04 6.17
C THR A 418 -21.09 -14.12 4.65
N LEU A 419 -20.27 -13.37 3.91
CA LEU A 419 -20.19 -13.48 2.45
C LEU A 419 -19.75 -14.89 2.01
N ARG A 420 -18.79 -15.50 2.73
CA ARG A 420 -18.35 -16.87 2.45
C ARG A 420 -19.42 -17.91 2.74
N ILE A 421 -20.26 -17.70 3.77
CA ILE A 421 -21.42 -18.55 4.07
C ILE A 421 -22.45 -18.45 2.95
N SER A 422 -22.72 -17.23 2.45
CA SER A 422 -23.63 -17.04 1.32
C SER A 422 -23.15 -17.79 0.08
N ALA A 423 -21.86 -17.73 -0.24
CA ALA A 423 -21.29 -18.50 -1.34
C ALA A 423 -21.37 -20.02 -1.13
N ALA A 424 -21.17 -20.49 0.12
CA ALA A 424 -21.29 -21.91 0.45
C ALA A 424 -22.74 -22.42 0.31
N ASP A 425 -23.73 -21.60 0.68
CA ASP A 425 -25.15 -21.91 0.50
C ASP A 425 -25.54 -21.96 -0.99
N SER A 426 -25.01 -21.05 -1.82
CA SER A 426 -25.19 -21.11 -3.28
C SER A 426 -24.61 -22.41 -3.86
N LEU A 427 -23.38 -22.79 -3.49
CA LEU A 427 -22.78 -24.05 -3.95
C LEU A 427 -23.54 -25.30 -3.48
N ARG A 428 -24.17 -25.23 -2.30
CA ARG A 428 -25.02 -26.30 -1.79
C ARG A 428 -26.29 -26.47 -2.63
N LYS A 429 -26.89 -25.37 -3.09
CA LYS A 429 -28.10 -25.37 -3.92
C LYS A 429 -27.84 -25.80 -5.36
N GLU A 430 -26.76 -25.31 -5.95
CA GLU A 430 -26.42 -25.56 -7.36
C GLU A 430 -25.71 -26.91 -7.56
N GLY A 431 -25.02 -27.41 -6.52
CA GLY A 431 -24.18 -28.59 -6.61
C GLY A 431 -22.86 -28.30 -7.34
N VAL A 432 -21.81 -29.05 -7.00
CA VAL A 432 -20.49 -28.86 -7.61
C VAL A 432 -19.81 -30.19 -7.83
N GLU A 433 -19.31 -30.40 -9.05
CA GLU A 433 -18.56 -31.60 -9.38
C GLU A 433 -17.14 -31.57 -8.78
N VAL A 434 -16.75 -32.68 -8.17
CA VAL A 434 -15.42 -32.86 -7.56
C VAL A 434 -14.29 -32.59 -8.56
N GLU A 435 -14.47 -33.00 -9.81
CA GLU A 435 -13.48 -32.84 -10.88
C GLU A 435 -13.31 -31.37 -11.29
N PHE A 436 -14.40 -30.61 -11.37
CA PHE A 436 -14.34 -29.16 -11.56
C PHE A 436 -13.62 -28.47 -10.41
N VAL A 437 -13.95 -28.79 -9.15
CA VAL A 437 -13.22 -28.24 -7.97
C VAL A 437 -11.75 -28.61 -8.02
N ARG A 438 -11.41 -29.83 -8.44
CA ARG A 438 -10.01 -30.28 -8.56
C ARG A 438 -9.27 -29.51 -9.66
N LYS A 439 -9.89 -29.33 -10.82
CA LYS A 439 -9.34 -28.55 -11.94
C LYS A 439 -9.12 -27.09 -11.53
N TRP A 440 -10.11 -26.47 -10.88
CA TRP A 440 -10.02 -25.11 -10.36
C TRP A 440 -8.96 -24.98 -9.26
N ARG A 441 -8.94 -25.91 -8.29
CA ARG A 441 -7.92 -25.93 -7.25
C ARG A 441 -6.53 -26.11 -7.83
N ASN A 442 -6.35 -26.92 -8.88
CA ASN A 442 -5.05 -27.12 -9.51
C ASN A 442 -4.63 -25.88 -10.31
N SER A 443 -5.54 -25.19 -11.00
CA SER A 443 -5.21 -23.91 -11.66
C SER A 443 -4.75 -22.84 -10.65
N ILE A 444 -5.34 -22.84 -9.45
CA ILE A 444 -4.90 -22.00 -8.32
C ILE A 444 -3.60 -22.53 -7.69
N GLY A 445 -3.51 -23.84 -7.49
CA GLY A 445 -2.39 -24.51 -6.84
C GLY A 445 -1.09 -24.36 -7.63
N ASP A 446 -1.17 -24.38 -8.96
CA ASP A 446 -0.07 -24.05 -9.85
C ASP A 446 0.34 -22.57 -9.73
N LEU A 447 -0.58 -21.66 -9.38
CA LEU A 447 -0.26 -20.26 -9.05
C LEU A 447 0.42 -20.12 -7.68
N GLU A 448 0.13 -20.98 -6.70
CA GLU A 448 0.79 -20.97 -5.39
C GLU A 448 2.10 -21.79 -5.33
N THR A 449 2.25 -22.87 -6.09
CA THR A 449 3.56 -23.54 -6.30
C THR A 449 4.49 -22.66 -7.15
N LYS A 450 3.96 -21.85 -8.07
CA LYS A 450 4.67 -20.70 -8.66
C LYS A 450 5.14 -19.67 -7.61
N LYS A 451 4.44 -19.54 -6.46
CA LYS A 451 4.84 -18.71 -5.31
C LYS A 451 5.90 -19.38 -4.42
N LYS A 452 5.87 -20.72 -4.29
CA LYS A 452 6.85 -21.53 -3.52
C LYS A 452 8.12 -21.88 -4.27
N THR A 453 8.13 -21.77 -5.60
CA THR A 453 9.36 -21.82 -6.40
C THR A 453 10.05 -20.44 -6.42
N LEU A 454 10.19 -19.82 -5.26
CA LEU A 454 11.44 -19.09 -5.01
C LEU A 454 12.51 -20.17 -4.87
N PRO A 455 13.55 -20.20 -5.72
CA PRO A 455 14.63 -21.15 -5.52
C PRO A 455 15.21 -20.93 -4.13
N ASP A 456 15.34 -22.02 -3.36
CA ASP A 456 15.99 -22.05 -2.05
C ASP A 456 17.23 -21.13 -2.11
N ALA A 457 17.14 -19.98 -1.44
CA ALA A 457 18.19 -18.97 -1.45
C ALA A 457 19.52 -19.56 -0.99
N LYS A 458 19.50 -20.66 -0.23
CA LYS A 458 20.66 -21.44 0.18
C LYS A 458 21.35 -22.17 -0.98
N VAL A 459 20.63 -22.68 -1.99
CA VAL A 459 21.18 -23.41 -3.14
C VAL A 459 21.77 -22.44 -4.17
N ILE A 460 21.13 -21.29 -4.39
CA ILE A 460 21.64 -20.23 -5.28
C ILE A 460 22.82 -19.50 -4.64
N VAL A 461 22.80 -19.21 -3.33
CA VAL A 461 23.96 -18.62 -2.64
C VAL A 461 25.15 -19.59 -2.61
N LYS A 462 24.92 -20.91 -2.52
CA LYS A 462 25.99 -21.93 -2.61
C LYS A 462 26.57 -22.00 -4.03
N LYS A 463 25.73 -21.98 -5.08
CA LYS A 463 26.18 -21.95 -6.49
C LYS A 463 26.85 -20.61 -6.86
N LEU A 464 26.39 -19.49 -6.32
CA LEU A 464 27.00 -18.16 -6.51
C LEU A 464 28.32 -18.03 -5.73
N ARG A 465 28.45 -18.56 -4.49
CA ARG A 465 29.75 -18.62 -3.80
C ARG A 465 30.76 -19.47 -4.57
N GLN A 466 30.34 -20.59 -5.14
CA GLN A 466 31.21 -21.43 -5.98
C GLN A 466 31.57 -20.77 -7.31
N ARG A 467 30.66 -20.02 -7.95
CA ARG A 467 30.96 -19.24 -9.17
C ARG A 467 31.83 -18.02 -8.89
N ILE A 468 31.58 -17.26 -7.82
CA ILE A 468 32.36 -16.08 -7.43
C ILE A 468 33.77 -16.48 -6.96
N GLY A 469 33.93 -17.64 -6.30
CA GLY A 469 35.23 -18.21 -5.96
C GLY A 469 36.05 -18.64 -7.19
N ARG A 470 35.39 -19.06 -8.28
CA ARG A 470 36.05 -19.40 -9.55
C ARG A 470 36.34 -18.16 -10.43
N ILE A 471 35.49 -17.14 -10.38
CA ILE A 471 35.66 -15.90 -11.17
C ILE A 471 36.83 -15.06 -10.62
N LYS A 472 37.06 -15.04 -9.31
CA LYS A 472 38.23 -14.36 -8.71
C LYS A 472 39.58 -15.04 -9.02
N ALA A 473 39.60 -16.30 -9.44
CA ALA A 473 40.82 -16.99 -9.87
C ALA A 473 41.09 -16.87 -11.38
N GLY A 474 40.06 -16.55 -12.19
CA GLY A 474 40.17 -16.51 -13.65
C GLY A 474 40.29 -15.11 -14.27
N HIS A 475 39.91 -14.04 -13.57
CA HIS A 475 39.92 -12.67 -14.12
C HIS A 475 41.20 -11.89 -13.81
N VAL A 476 42.36 -12.51 -14.07
CA VAL A 476 43.65 -11.79 -14.18
C VAL A 476 44.20 -11.81 -15.61
N LEU A 477 43.55 -12.47 -16.57
CA LEU A 477 44.06 -12.50 -17.95
C LEU A 477 42.94 -12.28 -18.98
N LEU A 478 43.07 -11.14 -19.67
CA LEU A 478 42.66 -10.82 -21.04
C LEU A 478 41.37 -10.00 -21.25
N GLU A 479 41.65 -8.72 -21.55
CA GLU A 479 40.82 -7.73 -22.24
C GLU A 479 40.58 -8.07 -23.72
N LEU A 480 39.69 -7.26 -24.33
CA LEU A 480 39.52 -6.93 -25.76
C LEU A 480 38.60 -7.84 -26.62
N VAL A 481 37.41 -7.31 -26.96
CA VAL A 481 36.94 -6.95 -28.33
C VAL A 481 35.38 -6.86 -28.35
N ALA A 482 34.87 -5.89 -29.11
CA ALA A 482 33.49 -5.40 -29.24
C ALA A 482 32.45 -6.42 -29.82
N PRO A 483 31.12 -6.15 -29.76
CA PRO A 483 30.07 -7.13 -30.11
C PRO A 483 29.76 -7.16 -31.62
N PRO A 484 29.34 -8.31 -32.19
CA PRO A 484 28.94 -8.39 -33.60
C PRO A 484 27.50 -7.93 -33.84
N THR A 485 27.27 -7.42 -35.06
CA THR A 485 26.03 -6.85 -35.61
C THR A 485 25.08 -7.92 -36.16
N LEU A 486 23.78 -7.58 -36.24
CA LEU A 486 22.62 -8.44 -36.52
C LEU A 486 22.63 -9.27 -37.83
N ASP A 487 23.58 -9.08 -38.73
CA ASP A 487 23.60 -9.74 -40.04
C ASP A 487 24.29 -11.12 -40.05
N GLU A 488 25.03 -11.49 -38.99
CA GLU A 488 25.71 -12.81 -38.90
C GLU A 488 24.82 -13.92 -38.31
N LEU A 489 23.67 -13.59 -37.71
CA LEU A 489 22.75 -14.57 -37.09
C LEU A 489 21.73 -15.18 -38.07
N VAL A 490 21.69 -14.72 -39.33
CA VAL A 490 20.71 -15.18 -40.34
C VAL A 490 21.29 -16.24 -41.29
N ALA A 491 22.60 -16.54 -41.20
CA ALA A 491 23.27 -17.46 -42.13
C ALA A 491 23.36 -18.93 -41.65
N GLU A 492 22.94 -19.26 -40.42
CA GLU A 492 23.13 -20.61 -39.85
C GLU A 492 21.90 -21.55 -39.94
N ASP A 493 20.76 -21.08 -40.46
CA ASP A 493 19.54 -21.91 -40.68
C ASP A 493 19.38 -22.41 -42.14
N LEU A 494 20.41 -22.28 -42.97
CA LEU A 494 20.44 -22.82 -44.34
C LEU A 494 21.79 -23.50 -44.61
N LEU A 495 21.99 -24.70 -44.04
CA LEU A 495 22.80 -25.78 -44.62
C LEU A 495 22.56 -27.13 -43.92
#